data_AF-A0A3A8H9N4-F1
#
_entry.id   AF-A0A3A8H9N4-F1
#
_cell.length_a   1.000
_cell.length_b   1.000
_cell.length_c   1.000
_cell.angle_alpha   90.00
_cell.angle_beta   90.00
_cell.angle_gamma   90.00
#
_symmetry.space_group_name_H-M   'P 1'
#
loop_
_entity.id
_entity.type
_entity.pdbx_description
1 polymer ?
#
loop_
_entity_poly.entity_id
_entity_poly.type
_entity_poly.pdbx_seq_one_letter_code
_entity_poly.pdbx_strand_id
1 'polypeptide(L)'
;MAPPSHAACQDGESASCAVSGESCPGQRICEGGRWGVCEPVECNPIVITPSLRSEGLGSGNEVSAIPQGASALRSFVYPRDFNFIASVDAGPAISTLRLSGSVDVKCELGGVEYSFQTPFLQDLAGNGSTAGLTLTRSFSTNSALCPAGYRRVAVRYQAVATAFPSTGPGVSTLTGTAEYLRWLKFMTWNIHHGVGRDQVLNLQRISDTLLASGAHFAGFQDVDRYWSGRSDCKNQPMLLQQQTGWAMRYSASLDQSGNIFQCGLGNRRQYGNLILSRFPIQSDAIWYLYYPDGYERRSAIGAVVSIGGTSITIFSSHLQHGSGSSLETIRYFQAMDLMEFINLYSGPRVLMADLNAIETAWELQPVRDGLQDTWFAAGNPSADRIDYIFSTPLPVARSYKVASDASDHDALMSWVTLEPASAP
;
A
#
# COMPACT_ATOMS: atom_id res chain seq x y z
N MET A 1 29.59 44.77 -0.90
CA MET A 1 29.15 46.08 -1.45
C MET A 1 27.88 45.82 -2.26
N ALA A 2 26.75 46.42 -1.89
CA ALA A 2 25.53 46.30 -2.67
C ALA A 2 25.74 46.97 -4.04
N PRO A 3 25.30 46.37 -5.16
CA PRO A 3 25.36 47.04 -6.45
C PRO A 3 24.51 48.31 -6.41
N PRO A 4 24.92 49.40 -7.11
CA PRO A 4 24.17 50.65 -7.12
C PRO A 4 22.72 50.42 -7.58
N SER A 5 21.80 51.22 -7.06
CA SER A 5 20.34 51.18 -7.24
C SER A 5 19.83 51.27 -8.70
N HIS A 6 20.71 51.18 -9.69
CA HIS A 6 20.44 51.36 -11.12
C HIS A 6 21.04 50.26 -12.01
N ALA A 7 21.53 49.15 -11.44
CA ALA A 7 21.88 47.98 -12.26
C ALA A 7 20.57 47.33 -12.78
N ALA A 8 20.39 47.30 -14.11
CA ALA A 8 19.31 46.54 -14.74
C ALA A 8 19.44 45.06 -14.35
N CYS A 9 18.37 44.48 -13.81
CA CYS A 9 18.26 43.05 -13.48
C CYS A 9 17.33 42.35 -14.47
N GLN A 10 17.37 41.03 -14.53
CA GLN A 10 16.41 40.27 -15.34
C GLN A 10 15.14 39.98 -14.54
N ASP A 11 13.99 40.08 -15.18
CA ASP A 11 12.70 39.83 -14.53
C ASP A 11 12.66 38.43 -13.90
N GLY A 12 12.24 38.36 -12.64
CA GLY A 12 12.22 37.14 -11.84
C GLY A 12 13.53 36.83 -11.09
N GLU A 13 14.63 37.55 -11.33
CA GLU A 13 15.82 37.44 -10.49
C GLU A 13 15.53 37.93 -9.07
N SER A 14 16.11 37.26 -8.07
CA SER A 14 16.03 37.65 -6.68
C SER A 14 17.40 38.00 -6.12
N ALA A 15 17.46 39.02 -5.26
CA ALA A 15 18.70 39.44 -4.60
C ALA A 15 18.47 39.74 -3.13
N SER A 16 19.52 39.53 -2.33
CA SER A 16 19.53 39.95 -0.93
C SER A 16 19.66 41.47 -0.81
N CYS A 17 19.05 42.04 0.22
CA CYS A 17 19.07 43.47 0.51
C CYS A 17 19.06 43.71 2.02
N ALA A 18 19.56 44.87 2.47
CA ALA A 18 19.57 45.20 3.89
C ALA A 18 18.24 45.83 4.31
N VAL A 19 17.65 45.34 5.39
CA VAL A 19 16.48 45.96 6.05
C VAL A 19 16.96 46.66 7.32
N SER A 20 16.62 47.94 7.47
CA SER A 20 17.06 48.72 8.63
C SER A 20 16.38 48.24 9.91
N GLY A 21 17.16 47.89 10.93
CA GLY A 21 16.66 47.43 12.22
C GLY A 21 16.49 45.91 12.34
N GLU A 22 16.74 45.15 11.27
CA GLU A 22 16.70 43.68 11.30
C GLU A 22 18.10 43.06 11.22
N SER A 23 18.26 41.89 11.83
CA SER A 23 19.54 41.16 11.91
C SER A 23 19.86 40.33 10.66
N CYS A 24 18.94 40.19 9.70
CA CYS A 24 19.14 39.43 8.46
C CYS A 24 18.84 40.26 7.22
N PRO A 25 19.44 39.88 6.07
CA PRO A 25 19.10 40.50 4.80
C PRO A 25 17.69 40.10 4.37
N GLY A 26 16.89 41.08 3.95
CA GLY A 26 15.65 40.88 3.21
C GLY A 26 15.90 40.42 1.77
N GLN A 27 14.83 40.21 1.02
CA GLN A 27 14.85 39.81 -0.39
C GLN A 27 14.07 40.81 -1.23
N ARG A 28 14.56 41.06 -2.44
CA ARG A 28 13.87 41.86 -3.46
C ARG A 28 13.86 41.09 -4.77
N ILE A 29 12.76 41.18 -5.50
CA ILE A 29 12.54 40.52 -6.79
C ILE A 29 12.59 41.58 -7.89
N CYS A 30 13.19 41.25 -9.02
CA CYS A 30 13.24 42.14 -10.18
C CYS A 30 11.93 42.08 -10.99
N GLU A 31 11.33 43.23 -11.25
CA GLU A 31 10.15 43.38 -12.11
C GLU A 31 10.33 44.59 -13.05
N GLY A 32 10.13 44.39 -14.36
CA GLY A 32 10.33 45.41 -15.37
C GLY A 32 11.78 45.92 -15.44
N GLY A 33 12.76 45.06 -15.18
CA GLY A 33 14.19 45.39 -15.16
C GLY A 33 14.64 46.26 -13.98
N ARG A 34 13.80 46.39 -12.95
CA ARG A 34 14.10 47.13 -11.71
C ARG A 34 13.92 46.24 -10.49
N TRP A 35 14.83 46.36 -9.54
CA TRP A 35 14.67 45.72 -8.24
C TRP A 35 13.46 46.30 -7.52
N GLY A 36 12.55 45.42 -7.08
CA GLY A 36 11.42 45.75 -6.23
C GLY A 36 11.84 46.18 -4.83
N VAL A 37 10.83 46.42 -3.98
CA VAL A 37 11.02 46.76 -2.57
C VAL A 37 11.75 45.62 -1.85
N CYS A 38 12.63 45.98 -0.93
CA CYS A 38 13.26 45.00 -0.05
C CYS A 38 12.23 44.53 0.98
N GLU A 39 11.72 43.33 0.80
CA GLU A 39 10.83 42.69 1.76
C GLU A 39 11.69 41.99 2.83
N PRO A 40 11.41 42.22 4.12
CA PRO A 40 12.09 41.50 5.20
C PRO A 40 11.87 39.99 5.06
N VAL A 41 12.95 39.22 5.25
CA VAL A 41 12.91 37.77 5.31
C VAL A 41 13.15 37.37 6.75
N GLU A 42 12.30 36.50 7.28
CA GLU A 42 12.39 36.06 8.66
C GLU A 42 13.75 35.38 8.91
N CYS A 43 14.52 35.93 9.85
CA CYS A 43 15.77 35.34 10.31
C CYS A 43 15.50 33.98 10.95
N ASN A 44 16.06 32.90 10.39
CA ASN A 44 15.97 31.55 10.95
C ASN A 44 14.50 31.14 11.19
N PRO A 45 13.69 30.97 10.14
CA PRO A 45 12.29 30.61 10.30
C PRO A 45 12.16 29.36 11.19
N ILE A 46 11.05 29.25 11.90
CA ILE A 46 10.80 28.08 12.73
C ILE A 46 10.73 26.85 11.83
N VAL A 47 11.75 26.00 11.92
CA VAL A 47 11.79 24.70 11.25
C VAL A 47 11.50 23.63 12.29
N ILE A 48 10.46 22.85 12.03
CA ILE A 48 10.15 21.65 12.82
C ILE A 48 10.68 20.46 12.04
N THR A 49 11.52 19.66 12.69
CA THR A 49 12.02 18.38 12.19
C THR A 49 11.24 17.24 12.86
N PRO A 50 10.20 16.72 12.20
CA PRO A 50 9.44 15.59 12.71
C PRO A 50 10.08 14.23 12.44
N SER A 51 9.93 13.29 13.37
CA SER A 51 10.24 11.88 13.10
C SER A 51 9.23 10.92 13.73
N LEU A 52 9.09 9.77 13.08
CA LEU A 52 8.37 8.60 13.58
C LEU A 52 9.37 7.46 13.79
N ARG A 53 9.54 7.05 15.05
CA ARG A 53 10.52 6.04 15.46
C ARG A 53 9.83 4.84 16.12
N SER A 54 10.08 3.64 15.60
CA SER A 54 9.71 2.39 16.28
C SER A 54 10.77 2.04 17.32
N GLU A 55 10.35 1.61 18.51
CA GLU A 55 11.29 1.06 19.51
C GLU A 55 11.62 -0.42 19.17
N GLY A 56 12.85 -0.86 19.47
CA GLY A 56 13.22 -2.28 19.46
C GLY A 56 13.73 -2.92 18.15
N LEU A 57 13.86 -2.20 17.03
CA LEU A 57 14.31 -2.78 15.74
C LEU A 57 15.62 -2.18 15.16
N GLY A 58 16.56 -1.76 16.01
CA GLY A 58 17.85 -1.19 15.57
C GLY A 58 17.75 0.21 14.94
N SER A 59 18.89 0.81 14.60
CA SER A 59 19.03 2.22 14.17
C SER A 59 18.47 2.54 12.77
N GLY A 60 17.99 1.55 12.01
CA GLY A 60 17.46 1.72 10.64
C GLY A 60 15.96 1.99 10.53
N ASN A 61 15.24 2.14 11.65
CA ASN A 61 13.77 2.25 11.67
C ASN A 61 13.24 3.64 12.08
N GLU A 62 14.06 4.67 11.91
CA GLU A 62 13.65 6.08 11.96
C GLU A 62 13.22 6.55 10.56
N VAL A 63 12.06 7.18 10.45
CA VAL A 63 11.65 7.88 9.22
C VAL A 63 11.46 9.29 9.68
N SER A 64 12.36 10.15 9.26
CA SER A 64 12.15 11.58 9.27
C SER A 64 10.98 11.85 8.34
N ALA A 65 9.97 12.57 8.81
CA ALA A 65 9.00 13.11 7.86
C ALA A 65 9.75 14.12 6.99
N ILE A 66 9.80 13.87 5.68
CA ILE A 66 10.45 14.78 4.74
C ILE A 66 9.66 16.10 4.80
N PRO A 67 10.31 17.28 4.88
CA PRO A 67 9.63 18.57 4.97
C PRO A 67 8.67 18.88 3.80
N GLN A 68 8.64 18.07 2.73
CA GLN A 68 7.81 18.28 1.55
C GLN A 68 7.16 16.97 1.04
N GLY A 69 5.88 16.79 1.32
CA GLY A 69 4.92 16.13 0.42
C GLY A 69 4.87 14.60 0.32
N ALA A 70 5.88 13.84 0.78
CA ALA A 70 5.76 12.38 0.82
C ALA A 70 5.04 11.93 2.09
N SER A 71 3.94 11.17 1.96
CA SER A 71 3.21 10.65 3.12
C SER A 71 4.16 9.78 3.96
N ALA A 72 4.56 10.24 5.14
CA ALA A 72 5.34 9.46 6.09
C ALA A 72 4.44 8.41 6.79
N LEU A 73 3.63 7.69 6.01
CA LEU A 73 2.82 6.58 6.49
C LEU A 73 3.72 5.38 6.74
N ARG A 74 3.86 4.97 7.99
CA ARG A 74 4.44 3.68 8.36
C ARG A 74 3.34 2.69 8.67
N SER A 75 3.41 1.51 8.09
CA SER A 75 2.51 0.40 8.40
C SER A 75 3.24 -0.68 9.20
N PHE A 76 2.55 -1.30 10.14
CA PHE A 76 3.06 -2.36 11.01
C PHE A 76 2.06 -3.52 11.05
N VAL A 77 2.55 -4.74 11.18
CA VAL A 77 1.71 -5.96 11.25
C VAL A 77 1.90 -6.74 12.56
N TYR A 78 2.79 -6.25 13.41
CA TYR A 78 2.98 -6.76 14.77
C TYR A 78 2.83 -5.61 15.77
N PRO A 79 2.29 -5.88 16.96
CA PRO A 79 2.17 -4.87 18.00
C PRO A 79 3.53 -4.32 18.39
N ARG A 80 3.62 -3.02 18.69
CA ARG A 80 4.85 -2.34 19.05
C ARG A 80 4.59 -0.99 19.72
N ASP A 81 5.64 -0.48 20.32
CA ASP A 81 5.71 0.90 20.82
C ASP A 81 6.47 1.78 19.82
N PHE A 82 6.02 3.02 19.68
CA PHE A 82 6.63 4.00 18.78
C PHE A 82 6.43 5.43 19.28
N ASN A 83 7.23 6.32 18.74
CA ASN A 83 7.31 7.72 19.16
C ASN A 83 7.07 8.65 17.97
N PHE A 84 6.19 9.63 18.16
CA PHE A 84 6.19 10.86 17.38
C PHE A 84 7.07 11.88 18.08
N ILE A 85 8.03 12.44 17.34
CA ILE A 85 9.01 13.39 17.86
C ILE A 85 8.92 14.65 17.02
N ALA A 86 8.80 15.80 17.69
CA ALA A 86 8.91 17.11 17.08
C ALA A 86 10.11 17.83 17.68
N SER A 87 11.14 18.08 16.88
CA SER A 87 12.27 18.92 17.25
C SER A 87 12.16 20.26 16.54
N VAL A 88 12.43 21.36 17.24
CA VAL A 88 12.48 22.70 16.64
C VAL A 88 13.94 23.14 16.53
N ASP A 89 14.34 23.57 15.34
CA ASP A 89 15.68 24.11 15.12
C ASP A 89 15.85 25.46 15.85
N ALA A 90 17.10 25.87 16.09
CA ALA A 90 17.38 27.16 16.70
C ALA A 90 16.87 28.32 15.83
N GLY A 91 16.15 29.27 16.43
CA GLY A 91 15.34 30.29 15.77
C GLY A 91 14.59 31.20 16.77
N PRO A 92 13.55 31.94 16.34
CA PRO A 92 12.76 32.86 17.16
C PRO A 92 12.12 32.19 18.38
N ALA A 93 11.98 32.92 19.49
CA ALA A 93 11.36 32.37 20.69
C ALA A 93 9.90 31.90 20.43
N ILE A 94 9.61 30.66 20.82
CA ILE A 94 8.25 30.12 20.81
C ILE A 94 7.65 30.12 22.21
N SER A 95 6.34 30.32 22.29
CA SER A 95 5.56 30.21 23.53
C SER A 95 5.19 28.76 23.81
N THR A 96 4.96 27.95 22.78
CA THR A 96 4.53 26.55 22.93
C THR A 96 4.95 25.72 21.72
N LEU A 97 5.48 24.53 21.98
CA LEU A 97 5.56 23.44 21.01
C LEU A 97 4.46 22.43 21.33
N ARG A 98 3.61 22.13 20.36
CA ARG A 98 2.45 21.25 20.51
C ARG A 98 2.57 20.03 19.60
N LEU A 99 2.29 18.85 20.14
CA LEU A 99 1.94 17.66 19.36
C LEU A 99 0.44 17.40 19.51
N SER A 100 -0.28 17.35 18.40
CA SER A 100 -1.72 17.08 18.38
C SER A 100 -2.09 16.15 17.24
N GLY A 101 -3.25 15.49 17.34
CA GLY A 101 -3.71 14.59 16.28
C GLY A 101 -4.79 13.63 16.75
N SER A 102 -4.84 12.45 16.13
CA SER A 102 -5.86 11.44 16.41
C SER A 102 -5.30 10.03 16.51
N VAL A 103 -6.01 9.21 17.29
CA VAL A 103 -5.92 7.76 17.27
C VAL A 103 -7.26 7.23 16.74
N ASP A 104 -7.25 6.67 15.54
CA ASP A 104 -8.41 6.11 14.87
C ASP A 104 -8.35 4.58 14.97
N VAL A 105 -9.19 3.99 15.82
CA VAL A 105 -9.28 2.54 16.00
C VAL A 105 -10.35 2.00 15.07
N LYS A 106 -9.94 1.13 14.12
CA LYS A 106 -10.87 0.38 13.28
C LYS A 106 -11.25 -0.92 13.97
N CYS A 107 -12.55 -1.12 14.11
CA CYS A 107 -13.14 -2.21 14.87
C CYS A 107 -14.20 -2.92 14.02
N GLU A 108 -14.24 -4.23 14.05
CA GLU A 108 -15.23 -5.05 13.35
C GLU A 108 -16.25 -5.62 14.33
N LEU A 109 -17.52 -5.58 13.93
CA LEU A 109 -18.60 -6.27 14.60
C LEU A 109 -19.61 -6.76 13.56
N GLY A 110 -19.87 -8.07 13.53
CA GLY A 110 -20.88 -8.66 12.65
C GLY A 110 -20.62 -8.46 11.15
N GLY A 111 -19.36 -8.41 10.74
CA GLY A 111 -18.94 -8.18 9.36
C GLY A 111 -18.83 -6.71 8.93
N VAL A 112 -19.17 -5.77 9.82
CA VAL A 112 -19.12 -4.33 9.53
C VAL A 112 -17.94 -3.69 10.26
N GLU A 113 -17.17 -2.87 9.55
CA GLU A 113 -16.05 -2.10 10.12
C GLU A 113 -16.52 -0.71 10.56
N TYR A 114 -16.20 -0.34 11.80
CA TYR A 114 -16.49 0.94 12.44
C TYR A 114 -15.18 1.63 12.80
N SER A 115 -15.19 2.96 12.82
CA SER A 115 -14.02 3.77 13.20
C SER A 115 -14.32 4.58 14.45
N PHE A 116 -13.45 4.46 15.46
CA PHE A 116 -13.52 5.21 16.71
C PHE A 116 -12.31 6.13 16.81
N GLN A 117 -12.56 7.44 16.73
CA GLN A 117 -11.50 8.45 16.73
C GLN A 117 -11.37 9.09 18.11
N THR A 118 -10.16 9.06 18.66
CA THR A 118 -9.82 9.77 19.91
C THR A 118 -8.79 10.86 19.60
N PRO A 119 -9.14 12.15 19.75
CA PRO A 119 -8.17 13.22 19.56
C PRO A 119 -7.17 13.26 20.71
N PHE A 120 -6.00 13.83 20.45
CA PHE A 120 -5.01 14.06 21.47
C PHE A 120 -4.27 15.38 21.29
N LEU A 121 -3.72 15.87 22.40
CA LEU A 121 -2.90 17.06 22.45
C LEU A 121 -1.88 16.94 23.59
N GLN A 122 -0.67 17.45 23.37
CA GLN A 122 0.40 17.56 24.35
C GLN A 122 1.19 18.83 24.06
N ASP A 123 1.38 19.66 25.08
CA ASP A 123 2.11 20.93 24.99
C ASP A 123 3.41 20.87 25.77
N LEU A 124 4.42 21.52 25.22
CA LEU A 124 5.66 21.89 25.89
C LEU A 124 5.76 23.41 25.87
N ALA A 125 5.75 24.03 27.04
CA ALA A 125 5.96 25.46 27.16
C ALA A 125 7.37 25.83 26.66
N GLY A 126 7.46 26.87 25.85
CA GLY A 126 8.74 27.41 25.43
C GLY A 126 9.45 28.11 26.58
N ASN A 127 10.79 28.11 26.55
CA ASN A 127 11.63 28.71 27.59
C ASN A 127 12.30 30.03 27.15
N GLY A 128 11.74 30.70 26.12
CA GLY A 128 12.29 31.94 25.57
C GLY A 128 13.37 31.74 24.48
N SER A 129 13.64 30.49 24.07
CA SER A 129 14.48 30.10 22.94
C SER A 129 13.88 28.87 22.25
N THR A 130 14.10 28.67 20.95
CA THR A 130 13.77 27.39 20.29
C THR A 130 14.91 26.39 20.28
N ALA A 131 16.13 26.78 20.65
CA ALA A 131 17.32 25.95 20.50
C ALA A 131 17.17 24.62 21.28
N GLY A 132 16.97 23.53 20.55
CA GLY A 132 16.92 22.17 21.10
C GLY A 132 15.59 21.78 21.76
N LEU A 133 14.50 22.54 21.55
CA LEU A 133 13.18 22.12 22.02
C LEU A 133 12.75 20.85 21.29
N THR A 134 12.57 19.77 22.03
CA THR A 134 12.08 18.49 21.52
C THR A 134 10.90 18.03 22.35
N LEU A 135 9.79 17.73 21.68
CA LEU A 135 8.61 17.13 22.29
C LEU A 135 8.38 15.74 21.71
N THR A 136 8.28 14.75 22.59
CA THR A 136 8.04 13.36 22.21
C THR A 136 6.70 12.90 22.78
N ARG A 137 5.93 12.20 21.95
CA ARG A 137 4.73 11.47 22.35
C ARG A 137 4.82 10.01 21.95
N SER A 138 4.77 9.14 22.96
CA SER A 138 4.82 7.70 22.79
C SER A 138 3.43 7.09 22.64
N PHE A 139 3.32 6.07 21.82
CA PHE A 139 2.12 5.27 21.63
C PHE A 139 2.45 3.79 21.65
N SER A 140 1.57 3.02 22.25
CA SER A 140 1.55 1.57 22.12
C SER A 140 0.39 1.16 21.23
N THR A 141 0.63 0.26 20.28
CA THR A 141 -0.48 -0.36 19.52
C THR A 141 -1.39 -1.17 20.41
N ASN A 142 -0.94 -1.61 21.60
CA ASN A 142 -1.74 -2.41 22.51
C ASN A 142 -2.76 -1.61 23.32
N SER A 143 -2.56 -0.29 23.48
CA SER A 143 -3.48 0.55 24.28
C SER A 143 -4.70 1.03 23.52
N ALA A 144 -4.69 0.98 22.19
CA ALA A 144 -5.81 1.37 21.35
C ALA A 144 -6.85 0.24 21.25
N LEU A 145 -7.86 0.26 22.13
CA LEU A 145 -8.84 -0.80 22.26
C LEU A 145 -10.15 -0.49 21.53
N CYS A 146 -10.84 -1.54 21.09
CA CYS A 146 -12.22 -1.43 20.63
C CYS A 146 -13.19 -1.53 21.82
N PRO A 147 -14.44 -1.05 21.68
CA PRO A 147 -15.49 -1.35 22.65
C PRO A 147 -15.68 -2.87 22.83
N ALA A 148 -16.24 -3.27 23.98
CA ALA A 148 -16.50 -4.67 24.27
C ALA A 148 -17.34 -5.33 23.16
N GLY A 149 -16.95 -6.54 22.75
CA GLY A 149 -17.61 -7.31 21.68
C GLY A 149 -17.09 -7.02 20.26
N TYR A 150 -16.32 -5.96 20.06
CA TYR A 150 -15.71 -5.65 18.76
C TYR A 150 -14.32 -6.27 18.64
N ARG A 151 -13.95 -6.67 17.42
CA ARG A 151 -12.61 -7.14 17.09
C ARG A 151 -11.79 -6.01 16.47
N ARG A 152 -10.59 -5.76 16.98
CA ARG A 152 -9.71 -4.71 16.44
C ARG A 152 -9.15 -5.15 15.09
N VAL A 153 -9.36 -4.31 14.07
CA VAL A 153 -8.89 -4.55 12.69
C VAL A 153 -7.57 -3.85 12.41
N ALA A 154 -7.53 -2.57 12.75
CA ALA A 154 -6.37 -1.72 12.54
C ALA A 154 -6.41 -0.53 13.50
N VAL A 155 -5.28 0.13 13.67
CA VAL A 155 -5.19 1.40 14.39
C VAL A 155 -4.37 2.37 13.55
N ARG A 156 -4.91 3.55 13.30
CA ARG A 156 -4.19 4.64 12.65
C ARG A 156 -3.92 5.74 13.65
N TYR A 157 -2.68 6.22 13.67
CA TYR A 157 -2.24 7.34 14.47
C TYR A 157 -1.76 8.43 13.54
N GLN A 158 -2.24 9.64 13.73
CA GLN A 158 -1.78 10.80 13.00
C GLN A 158 -1.34 11.86 13.99
N ALA A 159 -0.20 12.50 13.73
CA ALA A 159 0.32 13.57 14.56
C ALA A 159 0.77 14.75 13.70
N VAL A 160 0.46 15.95 14.17
CA VAL A 160 0.91 17.23 13.64
C VAL A 160 1.62 17.97 14.76
N ALA A 161 2.80 18.46 14.46
CA ALA A 161 3.56 19.33 15.33
C ALA A 161 3.25 20.78 14.99
N THR A 162 2.99 21.62 15.98
CA THR A 162 2.78 23.06 15.80
C THR A 162 3.63 23.82 16.78
N ALA A 163 4.46 24.73 16.27
CA ALA A 163 5.23 25.66 17.07
C ALA A 163 4.52 27.02 17.04
N PHE A 164 4.13 27.52 18.21
CA PHE A 164 3.48 28.81 18.38
C PHE A 164 4.53 29.85 18.77
N PRO A 165 4.88 30.81 17.90
CA PRO A 165 5.75 31.91 18.28
C PRO A 165 5.13 32.76 19.40
N SER A 166 5.93 33.60 20.05
CA SER A 166 5.42 34.59 21.01
C SER A 166 4.55 35.66 20.34
N THR A 167 4.78 35.93 19.05
CA THR A 167 4.02 36.84 18.21
C THR A 167 3.78 36.21 16.84
N GLY A 168 2.55 36.25 16.35
CA GLY A 168 2.18 35.73 15.01
C GLY A 168 1.53 34.34 15.02
N PRO A 169 1.21 33.79 13.84
CA PRO A 169 0.55 32.50 13.70
C PRO A 169 1.51 31.33 13.95
N GLY A 170 0.97 30.19 14.38
CA GLY A 170 1.76 28.96 14.57
C GLY A 170 2.22 28.34 13.25
N VAL A 171 3.41 27.75 13.26
CA VAL A 171 3.95 26.96 12.14
C VAL A 171 3.67 25.49 12.41
N SER A 172 2.99 24.82 11.47
CA SER A 172 2.61 23.41 11.62
C SER A 172 3.29 22.52 10.57
N THR A 173 3.65 21.29 10.97
CA THR A 173 4.14 20.26 10.06
C THR A 173 3.54 18.89 10.42
N LEU A 174 3.26 18.07 9.41
CA LEU A 174 2.83 16.69 9.63
C LEU A 174 3.98 15.91 10.24
N THR A 175 3.79 15.40 11.46
CA THR A 175 4.81 14.57 12.09
C THR A 175 4.90 13.20 11.46
N GLY A 176 3.75 12.65 11.07
CA GLY A 176 3.64 11.42 10.30
C GLY A 176 2.32 10.71 10.52
N THR A 177 2.23 9.51 9.94
CA THR A 177 1.10 8.61 10.19
C THR A 177 1.64 7.23 10.48
N ALA A 178 1.16 6.59 11.54
CA ALA A 178 1.45 5.19 11.85
C ALA A 178 0.17 4.39 11.68
N GLU A 179 0.23 3.23 11.05
CA GLU A 179 -0.89 2.33 10.84
C GLU A 179 -0.50 0.93 11.29
N TYR A 180 -1.12 0.43 12.35
CA TYR A 180 -1.00 -0.97 12.73
C TYR A 180 -2.16 -1.75 12.12
N LEU A 181 -1.85 -2.74 11.30
CA LEU A 181 -2.76 -3.62 10.60
C LEU A 181 -2.74 -4.97 11.28
N ARG A 182 -3.64 -5.16 12.25
CA ARG A 182 -3.79 -6.47 12.90
C ARG A 182 -4.22 -7.54 11.89
N TRP A 183 -5.10 -7.17 10.97
CA TRP A 183 -5.56 -8.04 9.88
C TRP A 183 -5.18 -7.48 8.52
N LEU A 184 -4.40 -8.25 7.78
CA LEU A 184 -4.11 -8.01 6.38
C LEU A 184 -5.26 -8.54 5.52
N LYS A 185 -5.65 -7.76 4.52
CA LYS A 185 -6.79 -8.07 3.65
C LYS A 185 -6.29 -8.45 2.27
N PHE A 186 -6.62 -9.65 1.82
CA PHE A 186 -6.19 -10.20 0.53
C PHE A 186 -7.41 -10.40 -0.36
N MET A 187 -7.28 -10.06 -1.64
CA MET A 187 -8.25 -10.30 -2.69
C MET A 187 -7.68 -11.26 -3.73
N THR A 188 -8.44 -12.26 -4.16
CA THR A 188 -8.21 -12.92 -5.45
C THR A 188 -9.38 -12.65 -6.37
N TRP A 189 -9.11 -12.44 -7.65
CA TRP A 189 -10.16 -12.21 -8.63
C TRP A 189 -9.69 -12.51 -10.06
N ASN A 190 -10.29 -13.50 -10.70
CA ASN A 190 -10.26 -13.57 -12.16
C ASN A 190 -11.07 -12.38 -12.69
N ILE A 191 -10.42 -11.43 -13.37
CA ILE A 191 -11.08 -10.19 -13.80
C ILE A 191 -11.69 -10.29 -15.20
N HIS A 192 -11.61 -11.46 -15.84
CA HIS A 192 -12.08 -11.71 -17.21
C HIS A 192 -11.70 -10.57 -18.17
N HIS A 193 -10.41 -10.22 -18.17
CA HIS A 193 -9.84 -9.13 -18.95
C HIS A 193 -10.64 -7.80 -18.87
N GLY A 194 -11.29 -7.55 -17.73
CA GLY A 194 -12.07 -6.35 -17.45
C GLY A 194 -13.49 -6.34 -18.03
N VAL A 195 -14.00 -7.46 -18.54
CA VAL A 195 -15.36 -7.59 -19.08
C VAL A 195 -16.31 -8.11 -18.00
N GLY A 196 -17.34 -7.32 -17.69
CA GLY A 196 -18.36 -7.67 -16.72
C GLY A 196 -19.39 -8.67 -17.21
N ARG A 197 -20.31 -9.07 -16.33
CA ARG A 197 -21.46 -9.93 -16.66
C ARG A 197 -22.39 -9.26 -17.68
N ASP A 198 -22.39 -7.93 -17.72
CA ASP A 198 -23.06 -7.11 -18.72
C ASP A 198 -22.37 -7.09 -20.09
N GLN A 199 -21.27 -7.84 -20.25
CA GLN A 199 -20.45 -7.91 -21.47
C GLN A 199 -19.79 -6.58 -21.83
N VAL A 200 -19.66 -5.65 -20.88
CA VAL A 200 -19.01 -4.36 -21.08
C VAL A 200 -17.59 -4.39 -20.54
N LEU A 201 -16.62 -4.06 -21.39
CA LEU A 201 -15.24 -3.82 -20.97
C LEU A 201 -15.15 -2.55 -20.12
N ASN A 202 -14.87 -2.70 -18.83
CA ASN A 202 -14.70 -1.57 -17.92
C ASN A 202 -13.72 -1.90 -16.78
N LEU A 203 -12.43 -1.67 -17.03
CA LEU A 203 -11.37 -1.88 -16.06
C LEU A 203 -11.45 -0.94 -14.84
N GLN A 204 -12.12 0.21 -14.96
CA GLN A 204 -12.31 1.13 -13.82
C GLN A 204 -13.21 0.50 -12.75
N ARG A 205 -14.23 -0.29 -13.12
CA ARG A 205 -15.06 -1.00 -12.13
C ARG A 205 -14.25 -2.02 -11.32
N ILE A 206 -13.23 -2.63 -11.94
CA ILE A 206 -12.31 -3.55 -11.24
C ILE A 206 -11.50 -2.79 -10.19
N SER A 207 -10.87 -1.65 -10.56
CA SER A 207 -10.07 -0.87 -9.62
C SER A 207 -10.93 -0.20 -8.53
N ASP A 208 -12.12 0.30 -8.87
CA ASP A 208 -13.06 0.86 -7.90
C ASP A 208 -13.50 -0.21 -6.88
N THR A 209 -13.82 -1.43 -7.34
CA THR A 209 -14.17 -2.56 -6.46
C THR A 209 -13.02 -2.93 -5.54
N LEU A 210 -11.79 -3.01 -6.07
CA LEU A 210 -10.59 -3.28 -5.28
C LEU A 210 -10.38 -2.22 -4.20
N LEU A 211 -10.43 -0.94 -4.55
CA LEU A 211 -10.21 0.16 -3.61
C LEU A 211 -11.34 0.24 -2.55
N ALA A 212 -12.59 0.06 -2.96
CA ALA A 212 -13.75 0.05 -2.06
C ALA A 212 -13.74 -1.13 -1.08
N SER A 213 -13.20 -2.28 -1.49
CA SER A 213 -13.05 -3.46 -0.61
C SER A 213 -12.10 -3.20 0.57
N GLY A 214 -11.23 -2.19 0.46
CA GLY A 214 -10.19 -1.88 1.43
C GLY A 214 -9.08 -2.93 1.49
N ALA A 215 -8.96 -3.80 0.47
CA ALA A 215 -7.87 -4.77 0.36
C ALA A 215 -6.49 -4.11 0.51
N HIS A 216 -5.51 -4.91 0.89
CA HIS A 216 -4.10 -4.50 0.91
C HIS A 216 -3.31 -5.16 -0.23
N PHE A 217 -3.79 -6.30 -0.70
CA PHE A 217 -3.18 -7.12 -1.74
C PHE A 217 -4.27 -7.65 -2.67
N ALA A 218 -3.96 -7.74 -3.95
CA ALA A 218 -4.80 -8.40 -4.93
C ALA A 218 -3.98 -9.29 -5.86
N GLY A 219 -4.41 -10.55 -6.03
CA GLY A 219 -3.97 -11.43 -7.09
C GLY A 219 -5.05 -11.47 -8.16
N PHE A 220 -4.77 -10.93 -9.35
CA PHE A 220 -5.69 -11.00 -10.48
C PHE A 220 -5.26 -12.02 -11.51
N GLN A 221 -6.23 -12.71 -12.07
CA GLN A 221 -6.11 -13.63 -13.19
C GLN A 221 -6.82 -13.04 -14.41
N ASP A 222 -6.52 -13.57 -15.59
CA ASP A 222 -7.04 -13.11 -16.88
C ASP A 222 -6.76 -11.64 -17.20
N VAL A 223 -5.55 -11.21 -16.92
CA VAL A 223 -5.09 -9.85 -17.19
C VAL A 223 -4.41 -9.78 -18.55
N ASP A 224 -4.93 -8.93 -19.44
CA ASP A 224 -4.38 -8.72 -20.77
C ASP A 224 -3.36 -7.58 -20.81
N ARG A 225 -2.29 -7.77 -21.58
CA ARG A 225 -1.37 -6.71 -21.97
C ARG A 225 -1.19 -6.72 -23.49
N TYR A 226 -1.88 -5.79 -24.14
CA TYR A 226 -1.92 -5.68 -25.60
C TYR A 226 -2.44 -6.95 -26.30
N TRP A 227 -3.14 -7.83 -25.59
CA TRP A 227 -3.40 -9.18 -26.07
C TRP A 227 -4.22 -9.23 -27.35
N SER A 228 -5.42 -8.64 -27.37
CA SER A 228 -6.29 -8.62 -28.55
C SER A 228 -7.36 -7.52 -28.42
N GLY A 229 -8.25 -7.43 -29.41
CA GLY A 229 -9.36 -6.49 -29.39
C GLY A 229 -10.35 -6.72 -28.24
N ARG A 230 -10.36 -7.91 -27.59
CA ARG A 230 -11.25 -8.20 -26.45
C ARG A 230 -11.04 -7.26 -25.26
N SER A 231 -9.83 -6.72 -25.14
CA SER A 231 -9.41 -5.82 -24.07
C SER A 231 -9.02 -4.43 -24.61
N ASP A 232 -9.58 -4.02 -25.77
CA ASP A 232 -9.25 -2.78 -26.47
C ASP A 232 -7.74 -2.57 -26.69
N CYS A 233 -7.02 -3.68 -26.89
CA CYS A 233 -5.56 -3.70 -26.97
C CYS A 233 -4.88 -2.97 -25.80
N LYS A 234 -5.47 -2.90 -24.59
CA LYS A 234 -4.93 -2.10 -23.48
C LYS A 234 -3.77 -2.82 -22.77
N ASN A 235 -2.91 -2.03 -22.12
CA ASN A 235 -1.96 -2.52 -21.13
C ASN A 235 -2.65 -2.48 -19.75
N GLN A 236 -3.45 -3.50 -19.44
CA GLN A 236 -4.22 -3.53 -18.20
C GLN A 236 -3.35 -3.49 -16.93
N PRO A 237 -2.19 -4.18 -16.85
CA PRO A 237 -1.30 -4.05 -15.70
C PRO A 237 -0.91 -2.59 -15.38
N MET A 238 -0.56 -1.82 -16.42
CA MET A 238 -0.18 -0.41 -16.26
C MET A 238 -1.38 0.47 -15.89
N LEU A 239 -2.55 0.23 -16.49
CA LEU A 239 -3.76 0.99 -16.16
C LEU A 239 -4.23 0.73 -14.74
N LEU A 240 -4.25 -0.53 -14.30
CA LEU A 240 -4.60 -0.89 -12.92
C LEU A 240 -3.62 -0.28 -11.91
N GLN A 241 -2.32 -0.29 -12.21
CA GLN A 241 -1.32 0.39 -11.41
C GLN A 241 -1.60 1.91 -11.31
N GLN A 242 -1.90 2.57 -12.42
CA GLN A 242 -2.20 4.01 -12.44
C GLN A 242 -3.49 4.36 -11.68
N GLN A 243 -4.55 3.56 -11.84
CA GLN A 243 -5.84 3.77 -11.19
C GLN A 243 -5.78 3.55 -9.67
N THR A 244 -4.97 2.61 -9.22
CA THR A 244 -4.88 2.24 -7.79
C THR A 244 -3.73 2.94 -7.06
N GLY A 245 -2.68 3.34 -7.78
CA GLY A 245 -1.41 3.79 -7.21
C GLY A 245 -0.60 2.68 -6.54
N TRP A 246 -0.96 1.40 -6.73
CA TRP A 246 -0.33 0.27 -6.04
C TRP A 246 0.92 -0.24 -6.77
N ALA A 247 1.84 -0.85 -6.03
CA ALA A 247 2.95 -1.58 -6.62
C ALA A 247 2.43 -2.78 -7.43
N MET A 248 2.98 -2.99 -8.62
CA MET A 248 2.46 -3.96 -9.58
C MET A 248 3.55 -4.92 -10.04
N ARG A 249 3.21 -6.20 -10.15
CA ARG A 249 4.01 -7.23 -10.83
C ARG A 249 3.14 -8.12 -11.69
N TYR A 250 3.64 -8.48 -12.87
CA TYR A 250 2.87 -9.20 -13.89
C TYR A 250 3.65 -10.39 -14.43
N SER A 251 2.96 -11.51 -14.62
CA SER A 251 3.49 -12.74 -15.20
C SER A 251 2.67 -13.11 -16.44
N ALA A 252 3.31 -13.06 -17.59
CA ALA A 252 2.72 -13.50 -18.85
C ALA A 252 2.68 -15.03 -18.89
N SER A 253 1.50 -15.61 -18.79
CA SER A 253 1.29 -17.05 -19.01
C SER A 253 1.41 -17.38 -20.50
N LEU A 254 0.83 -16.52 -21.34
CA LEU A 254 1.01 -16.53 -22.79
C LEU A 254 1.77 -15.28 -23.22
N ASP A 255 2.72 -15.46 -24.13
CA ASP A 255 3.53 -14.36 -24.65
C ASP A 255 3.81 -14.53 -26.15
N GLN A 256 3.13 -13.73 -26.95
CA GLN A 256 3.25 -13.71 -28.42
C GLN A 256 4.11 -12.53 -28.88
N SER A 257 4.87 -12.75 -29.95
CA SER A 257 5.62 -11.69 -30.61
C SER A 257 4.70 -10.56 -31.08
N GLY A 258 5.22 -9.33 -31.02
CA GLY A 258 4.50 -8.16 -31.50
C GLY A 258 4.50 -8.07 -33.03
N ASN A 259 3.44 -7.47 -33.58
CA ASN A 259 3.32 -7.11 -34.98
C ASN A 259 2.65 -5.73 -35.07
N ILE A 260 3.13 -4.86 -35.98
CA ILE A 260 2.55 -3.52 -36.21
C ILE A 260 1.10 -3.56 -36.70
N PHE A 261 0.66 -4.68 -37.28
CA PHE A 261 -0.71 -4.89 -37.77
C PHE A 261 -1.63 -5.54 -36.73
N GLN A 262 -1.18 -5.75 -35.49
CA GLN A 262 -1.96 -6.35 -34.41
C GLN A 262 -2.01 -5.41 -33.19
N CYS A 263 -2.81 -5.79 -32.19
CA CYS A 263 -2.80 -5.11 -30.89
C CYS A 263 -1.36 -5.00 -30.35
N GLY A 264 -1.09 -3.89 -29.68
CA GLY A 264 0.24 -3.56 -29.17
C GLY A 264 1.15 -2.84 -30.16
N LEU A 265 0.78 -2.75 -31.45
CA LEU A 265 1.52 -1.98 -32.47
C LEU A 265 3.03 -2.25 -32.45
N GLY A 266 3.40 -3.53 -32.51
CA GLY A 266 4.79 -3.99 -32.40
C GLY A 266 5.26 -4.35 -30.99
N ASN A 267 4.51 -3.99 -29.94
CA ASN A 267 4.74 -4.53 -28.59
C ASN A 267 4.32 -6.00 -28.50
N ARG A 268 4.96 -6.75 -27.58
CA ARG A 268 4.59 -8.12 -27.26
C ARG A 268 3.15 -8.17 -26.74
N ARG A 269 2.42 -9.22 -27.14
CA ARG A 269 1.02 -9.45 -26.79
C ARG A 269 0.99 -10.53 -25.72
N GLN A 270 0.57 -10.18 -24.51
CA GLN A 270 0.67 -11.04 -23.34
C GLN A 270 -0.68 -11.18 -22.64
N TYR A 271 -0.88 -12.34 -22.00
CA TYR A 271 -2.02 -12.64 -21.12
C TYR A 271 -1.50 -13.42 -19.91
N GLY A 272 -2.01 -13.16 -18.71
CA GLY A 272 -1.62 -13.91 -17.52
C GLY A 272 -2.06 -13.28 -16.20
N ASN A 273 -1.18 -13.38 -15.20
CA ASN A 273 -1.49 -13.11 -13.79
C ASN A 273 -0.82 -11.83 -13.30
N LEU A 274 -1.49 -11.15 -12.37
CA LEU A 274 -1.05 -9.88 -11.80
C LEU A 274 -1.07 -9.95 -10.27
N ILE A 275 -0.09 -9.31 -9.65
CA ILE A 275 -0.12 -8.93 -8.24
C ILE A 275 -0.17 -7.41 -8.16
N LEU A 276 -1.13 -6.89 -7.41
CA LEU A 276 -1.15 -5.52 -6.93
C LEU A 276 -0.95 -5.51 -5.40
N SER A 277 -0.08 -4.62 -4.93
CA SER A 277 0.24 -4.47 -3.51
C SER A 277 0.19 -3.00 -3.13
N ARG A 278 -0.58 -2.69 -2.08
CA ARG A 278 -0.57 -1.35 -1.46
C ARG A 278 0.82 -1.00 -0.89
N PHE A 279 1.64 -2.00 -0.59
CA PHE A 279 2.99 -1.84 -0.04
C PHE A 279 4.08 -2.08 -1.08
N PRO A 280 5.30 -1.57 -0.87
CA PRO A 280 6.42 -1.82 -1.76
C PRO A 280 6.75 -3.31 -1.92
N ILE A 281 6.93 -3.74 -3.18
CA ILE A 281 7.41 -5.08 -3.53
C ILE A 281 8.94 -5.02 -3.59
N GLN A 282 9.61 -5.86 -2.79
CA GLN A 282 11.07 -5.91 -2.67
C GLN A 282 11.71 -6.75 -3.79
N SER A 283 11.09 -7.88 -4.10
CA SER A 283 11.52 -8.78 -5.17
C SER A 283 10.33 -9.58 -5.68
N ASP A 284 10.48 -10.15 -6.87
CA ASP A 284 9.47 -10.99 -7.50
C ASP A 284 10.13 -12.09 -8.34
N ALA A 285 9.37 -13.16 -8.59
CA ALA A 285 9.77 -14.24 -9.48
C ALA A 285 8.56 -14.80 -10.22
N ILE A 286 8.82 -15.31 -11.42
CA ILE A 286 7.83 -15.97 -12.27
C ILE A 286 8.19 -17.46 -12.35
N TRP A 287 7.20 -18.31 -12.21
CA TRP A 287 7.33 -19.76 -12.42
C TRP A 287 6.35 -20.20 -13.50
N TYR A 288 6.81 -20.99 -14.45
CA TYR A 288 5.93 -21.57 -15.46
C TYR A 288 5.52 -22.97 -15.00
N LEU A 289 4.22 -23.26 -15.10
CA LEU A 289 3.66 -24.51 -14.64
C LEU A 289 3.69 -25.55 -15.75
N TYR A 290 3.52 -26.81 -15.37
CA TYR A 290 3.43 -27.96 -16.25
C TYR A 290 2.53 -27.67 -17.45
N TYR A 291 3.09 -27.88 -18.65
CA TYR A 291 2.51 -27.48 -19.91
C TYR A 291 2.63 -28.61 -20.94
N PRO A 292 1.60 -29.47 -21.05
CA PRO A 292 1.54 -30.45 -22.12
C PRO A 292 1.12 -29.81 -23.45
N ASP A 293 1.55 -30.42 -24.55
CA ASP A 293 1.20 -29.97 -25.90
C ASP A 293 -0.32 -29.89 -26.11
N GLY A 294 -0.77 -28.85 -26.80
CA GLY A 294 -2.18 -28.63 -27.14
C GLY A 294 -3.02 -27.95 -26.06
N TYR A 295 -2.44 -27.63 -24.90
CA TYR A 295 -3.10 -26.86 -23.85
C TYR A 295 -2.61 -25.40 -23.83
N GLU A 296 -3.09 -24.60 -22.89
CA GLU A 296 -2.61 -23.23 -22.69
C GLU A 296 -1.47 -23.23 -21.67
N ARG A 297 -0.42 -22.44 -21.93
CA ARG A 297 0.65 -22.27 -20.94
C ARG A 297 0.13 -21.46 -19.77
N ARG A 298 0.37 -21.96 -18.55
CA ARG A 298 0.03 -21.29 -17.29
C ARG A 298 1.31 -20.89 -16.55
N SER A 299 1.19 -19.85 -15.72
CA SER A 299 2.30 -19.35 -14.91
C SER A 299 1.81 -18.96 -13.52
N ALA A 300 2.74 -18.84 -12.60
CA ALA A 300 2.55 -18.23 -11.30
C ALA A 300 3.50 -17.03 -11.17
N ILE A 301 3.13 -16.10 -10.29
CA ILE A 301 4.02 -15.02 -9.85
C ILE A 301 4.08 -14.99 -8.34
N GLY A 302 5.27 -14.83 -7.80
CA GLY A 302 5.53 -14.62 -6.37
C GLY A 302 6.14 -13.24 -6.17
N ALA A 303 5.73 -12.53 -5.12
CA ALA A 303 6.27 -11.23 -4.76
C ALA A 303 6.55 -11.17 -3.25
N VAL A 304 7.78 -10.77 -2.88
CA VAL A 304 8.16 -10.52 -1.50
C VAL A 304 7.82 -9.07 -1.17
N VAL A 305 6.98 -8.87 -0.16
CA VAL A 305 6.52 -7.56 0.30
C VAL A 305 7.01 -7.33 1.72
N SER A 306 7.47 -6.12 2.02
CA SER A 306 7.82 -5.72 3.39
C SER A 306 6.84 -4.71 3.95
N ILE A 307 6.31 -4.99 5.14
CA ILE A 307 5.40 -4.14 5.89
C ILE A 307 6.01 -3.84 7.26
N GLY A 308 6.55 -2.64 7.44
CA GLY A 308 7.15 -2.24 8.72
C GLY A 308 8.33 -3.12 9.16
N GLY A 309 9.09 -3.64 8.19
CA GLY A 309 10.22 -4.54 8.39
C GLY A 309 9.85 -6.04 8.41
N THR A 310 8.56 -6.38 8.36
CA THR A 310 8.11 -7.78 8.28
C THR A 310 7.90 -8.20 6.84
N SER A 311 8.55 -9.29 6.42
CA SER A 311 8.39 -9.84 5.08
C SER A 311 7.25 -10.87 5.01
N ILE A 312 6.46 -10.77 3.94
CA ILE A 312 5.44 -11.74 3.53
C ILE A 312 5.64 -12.03 2.04
N THR A 313 5.44 -13.28 1.62
CA THR A 313 5.45 -13.62 0.18
C THR A 313 4.02 -13.87 -0.28
N ILE A 314 3.60 -13.16 -1.32
CA ILE A 314 2.27 -13.29 -1.91
C ILE A 314 2.40 -13.87 -3.31
N PHE A 315 1.43 -14.70 -3.70
CA PHE A 315 1.43 -15.40 -4.99
C PHE A 315 0.10 -15.18 -5.73
N SER A 316 0.18 -15.10 -7.05
CA SER A 316 -0.99 -15.17 -7.94
C SER A 316 -0.78 -16.25 -8.99
N SER A 317 -1.81 -17.07 -9.23
CA SER A 317 -1.78 -18.14 -10.24
C SER A 317 -3.16 -18.39 -10.83
N HIS A 318 -3.17 -19.04 -11.99
CA HIS A 318 -4.38 -19.49 -12.69
C HIS A 318 -4.11 -20.87 -13.30
N LEU A 319 -4.78 -21.92 -12.80
CA LEU A 319 -4.60 -23.28 -13.32
C LEU A 319 -5.42 -23.53 -14.59
N GLN A 320 -5.13 -24.63 -15.28
CA GLN A 320 -5.74 -24.95 -16.56
C GLN A 320 -7.29 -25.00 -16.50
N HIS A 321 -7.90 -24.22 -17.40
CA HIS A 321 -9.34 -24.21 -17.69
C HIS A 321 -9.68 -25.01 -18.96
N GLY A 322 -10.97 -25.25 -19.19
CA GLY A 322 -11.53 -25.67 -20.49
C GLY A 322 -12.13 -27.06 -20.48
N SER A 323 -12.12 -27.71 -21.65
CA SER A 323 -12.63 -29.06 -21.87
C SER A 323 -11.52 -29.98 -22.39
N GLY A 324 -11.39 -31.19 -21.84
CA GLY A 324 -10.41 -32.18 -22.26
C GLY A 324 -10.42 -33.39 -21.33
N SER A 325 -9.95 -34.55 -21.81
CA SER A 325 -10.01 -35.81 -21.05
C SER A 325 -8.99 -35.92 -19.90
N SER A 326 -8.08 -34.94 -19.76
CA SER A 326 -6.93 -35.02 -18.86
C SER A 326 -6.76 -33.79 -17.97
N LEU A 327 -7.77 -32.92 -17.87
CA LEU A 327 -7.64 -31.61 -17.22
C LEU A 327 -7.30 -31.72 -15.73
N GLU A 328 -7.92 -32.65 -15.02
CA GLU A 328 -7.65 -32.92 -13.60
C GLU A 328 -6.18 -33.30 -13.41
N THR A 329 -5.65 -34.20 -14.24
CA THR A 329 -4.24 -34.61 -14.21
C THR A 329 -3.30 -33.44 -14.52
N ILE A 330 -3.65 -32.58 -15.48
CA ILE A 330 -2.85 -31.38 -15.79
C ILE A 330 -2.84 -30.44 -14.60
N ARG A 331 -4.02 -30.13 -14.03
CA ARG A 331 -4.13 -29.29 -12.83
C ARG A 331 -3.35 -29.87 -11.65
N TYR A 332 -3.32 -31.19 -11.49
CA TYR A 332 -2.53 -31.86 -10.44
C TYR A 332 -1.03 -31.58 -10.59
N PHE A 333 -0.47 -31.77 -11.79
CA PHE A 333 0.95 -31.46 -12.04
C PHE A 333 1.25 -29.96 -11.94
N GLN A 334 0.33 -29.10 -12.40
CA GLN A 334 0.46 -27.66 -12.22
C GLN A 334 0.40 -27.25 -10.74
N ALA A 335 -0.44 -27.89 -9.94
CA ALA A 335 -0.52 -27.70 -8.49
C ALA A 335 0.77 -28.15 -7.79
N MET A 336 1.40 -29.23 -8.25
CA MET A 336 2.72 -29.65 -7.76
C MET A 336 3.80 -28.59 -8.06
N ASP A 337 3.91 -28.13 -9.30
CA ASP A 337 4.89 -27.09 -9.69
C ASP A 337 4.65 -25.78 -8.93
N LEU A 338 3.38 -25.41 -8.75
CA LEU A 338 3.00 -24.24 -7.96
C LEU A 338 3.47 -24.36 -6.51
N MET A 339 3.29 -25.53 -5.89
CA MET A 339 3.75 -25.77 -4.53
C MET A 339 5.27 -25.86 -4.42
N GLU A 340 5.98 -26.39 -5.43
CA GLU A 340 7.44 -26.32 -5.50
C GLU A 340 7.90 -24.86 -5.46
N PHE A 341 7.32 -24.01 -6.30
CA PHE A 341 7.62 -22.59 -6.34
C PHE A 341 7.33 -21.87 -5.00
N ILE A 342 6.16 -22.10 -4.40
CA ILE A 342 5.77 -21.50 -3.12
C ILE A 342 6.72 -21.94 -1.99
N ASN A 343 7.22 -23.18 -2.04
CA ASN A 343 8.12 -23.73 -1.03
C ASN A 343 9.58 -23.24 -1.15
N LEU A 344 9.94 -22.52 -2.21
CA LEU A 344 11.23 -21.81 -2.28
C LEU A 344 11.31 -20.63 -1.29
N TYR A 345 10.16 -20.18 -0.77
CA TYR A 345 10.08 -19.07 0.16
C TYR A 345 9.79 -19.56 1.58
N SER A 346 10.39 -18.89 2.56
CA SER A 346 10.16 -19.13 3.98
C SER A 346 9.24 -18.07 4.59
N GLY A 347 8.73 -18.34 5.80
CA GLY A 347 7.85 -17.41 6.52
C GLY A 347 6.41 -17.39 5.99
N PRO A 348 5.65 -16.32 6.31
CA PRO A 348 4.26 -16.17 5.89
C PRO A 348 4.11 -16.15 4.37
N ARG A 349 3.27 -17.04 3.85
CA ARG A 349 2.98 -17.17 2.41
C ARG A 349 1.48 -17.16 2.18
N VAL A 350 1.02 -16.44 1.16
CA VAL A 350 -0.39 -16.37 0.77
C VAL A 350 -0.53 -16.52 -0.74
N LEU A 351 -1.31 -17.50 -1.19
CA LEU A 351 -1.66 -17.74 -2.58
C LEU A 351 -3.07 -17.21 -2.85
N MET A 352 -3.22 -16.40 -3.89
CA MET A 352 -4.48 -15.85 -4.41
C MET A 352 -4.66 -16.40 -5.83
N ALA A 353 -5.60 -17.33 -6.05
CA ALA A 353 -5.66 -18.01 -7.33
C ALA A 353 -7.06 -18.43 -7.78
N ASP A 354 -7.26 -18.45 -9.10
CA ASP A 354 -8.28 -19.24 -9.76
C ASP A 354 -7.69 -20.62 -10.08
N LEU A 355 -8.19 -21.66 -9.40
CA LEU A 355 -7.66 -23.02 -9.54
C LEU A 355 -8.49 -23.88 -10.50
N ASN A 356 -9.59 -23.36 -11.07
CA ASN A 356 -10.47 -24.08 -11.99
C ASN A 356 -10.94 -25.46 -11.50
N ALA A 357 -10.99 -25.66 -10.19
CA ALA A 357 -11.35 -26.92 -9.57
C ALA A 357 -12.10 -26.67 -8.27
N ILE A 358 -13.11 -27.50 -8.02
CA ILE A 358 -13.93 -27.41 -6.81
C ILE A 358 -13.17 -27.87 -5.57
N GLU A 359 -13.67 -27.52 -4.39
CA GLU A 359 -12.95 -27.69 -3.13
C GLU A 359 -12.63 -29.15 -2.77
N THR A 360 -13.38 -30.12 -3.30
CA THR A 360 -13.18 -31.56 -3.11
C THR A 360 -12.36 -32.22 -4.22
N ALA A 361 -11.99 -31.47 -5.26
CA ALA A 361 -11.28 -32.00 -6.42
C ALA A 361 -9.91 -32.57 -6.00
N TRP A 362 -9.60 -33.80 -6.38
CA TRP A 362 -8.41 -34.53 -5.92
C TRP A 362 -7.12 -33.86 -6.42
N GLU A 363 -7.17 -33.23 -7.59
CA GLU A 363 -6.04 -32.56 -8.20
C GLU A 363 -5.51 -31.37 -7.39
N LEU A 364 -6.31 -30.80 -6.49
CA LEU A 364 -5.88 -29.73 -5.57
C LEU A 364 -5.23 -30.26 -4.28
N GLN A 365 -5.09 -31.58 -4.13
CA GLN A 365 -4.45 -32.18 -2.96
C GLN A 365 -3.05 -31.60 -2.68
N PRO A 366 -2.13 -31.40 -3.65
CA PRO A 366 -0.83 -30.82 -3.37
C PRO A 366 -0.90 -29.46 -2.67
N VAL A 367 -1.85 -28.59 -3.07
CA VAL A 367 -2.05 -27.27 -2.44
C VAL A 367 -2.64 -27.42 -1.05
N ARG A 368 -3.67 -28.26 -0.87
CA ARG A 368 -4.33 -28.48 0.44
C ARG A 368 -3.43 -29.16 1.47
N ASP A 369 -2.47 -29.97 1.03
CA ASP A 369 -1.50 -30.62 1.92
C ASP A 369 -0.43 -29.64 2.41
N GLY A 370 -0.12 -28.59 1.63
CA GLY A 370 0.92 -27.61 1.95
C GLY A 370 0.44 -26.28 2.51
N LEU A 371 -0.81 -25.89 2.25
CA LEU A 371 -1.39 -24.61 2.66
C LEU A 371 -2.81 -24.79 3.25
N GLN A 372 -3.14 -23.91 4.18
CA GLN A 372 -4.47 -23.79 4.77
C GLN A 372 -5.39 -22.97 3.87
N ASP A 373 -6.57 -23.51 3.56
CA ASP A 373 -7.63 -22.74 2.89
C ASP A 373 -8.22 -21.70 3.85
N THR A 374 -8.11 -20.42 3.50
CA THR A 374 -8.60 -19.33 4.36
C THR A 374 -10.12 -19.30 4.49
N TRP A 375 -10.86 -19.87 3.53
CA TRP A 375 -12.32 -19.99 3.60
C TRP A 375 -12.73 -20.89 4.77
N PHE A 376 -12.14 -22.08 4.86
CA PHE A 376 -12.41 -23.00 5.96
C PHE A 376 -11.79 -22.53 7.28
N ALA A 377 -10.61 -21.92 7.25
CA ALA A 377 -9.99 -21.35 8.45
C ALA A 377 -10.83 -20.24 9.10
N ALA A 378 -11.63 -19.52 8.30
CA ALA A 378 -12.61 -18.55 8.77
C ALA A 378 -13.89 -19.18 9.37
N GLY A 379 -14.03 -20.51 9.33
CA GLY A 379 -15.20 -21.23 9.84
C GLY A 379 -16.38 -21.31 8.85
N ASN A 380 -16.16 -21.01 7.57
CA ASN A 380 -17.22 -21.11 6.56
C ASN A 380 -17.53 -22.57 6.19
N PRO A 381 -18.79 -22.88 5.83
CA PRO A 381 -19.15 -24.20 5.30
C PRO A 381 -18.64 -24.40 3.87
N SER A 382 -18.73 -25.64 3.38
CA SER A 382 -18.54 -25.98 1.95
C SER A 382 -19.31 -25.04 1.03
N ALA A 383 -18.69 -24.64 -0.08
CA ALA A 383 -19.31 -23.78 -1.09
C ALA A 383 -18.84 -24.13 -2.50
N ASP A 384 -19.69 -23.84 -3.50
CA ASP A 384 -19.29 -23.94 -4.90
C ASP A 384 -18.36 -22.77 -5.26
N ARG A 385 -17.09 -23.08 -5.50
CA ARG A 385 -16.01 -22.11 -5.71
C ARG A 385 -14.84 -22.76 -6.45
N ILE A 386 -14.20 -21.95 -7.29
CA ILE A 386 -12.96 -22.28 -7.99
C ILE A 386 -11.85 -21.25 -7.74
N ASP A 387 -12.19 -20.13 -7.12
CA ASP A 387 -11.27 -19.09 -6.64
C ASP A 387 -10.95 -19.31 -5.16
N TYR A 388 -9.65 -19.22 -4.82
CA TYR A 388 -9.14 -19.56 -3.50
C TYR A 388 -8.11 -18.55 -3.01
N ILE A 389 -8.16 -18.30 -1.70
CA ILE A 389 -7.04 -17.74 -0.96
C ILE A 389 -6.54 -18.81 0.00
N PHE A 390 -5.31 -19.25 -0.21
CA PHE A 390 -4.60 -20.18 0.67
C PHE A 390 -3.50 -19.43 1.42
N SER A 391 -3.21 -19.83 2.65
CA SER A 391 -2.08 -19.29 3.41
C SER A 391 -1.29 -20.40 4.10
N THR A 392 -0.06 -20.10 4.53
CA THR A 392 0.53 -20.84 5.65
C THR A 392 -0.41 -20.82 6.85
N PRO A 393 -0.33 -21.79 7.79
CA PRO A 393 -1.22 -21.84 8.95
C PRO A 393 -1.17 -20.56 9.78
N LEU A 394 -2.13 -19.67 9.56
CA LEU A 394 -2.22 -18.32 10.12
C LEU A 394 -3.67 -18.08 10.56
N PRO A 395 -3.93 -17.32 11.63
CA PRO A 395 -5.30 -17.04 12.01
C PRO A 395 -6.02 -16.24 10.91
N VAL A 396 -7.29 -16.60 10.67
CA VAL A 396 -8.16 -15.95 9.69
C VAL A 396 -9.43 -15.47 10.39
N ALA A 397 -9.71 -14.16 10.32
CA ALA A 397 -10.88 -13.60 11.00
C ALA A 397 -12.18 -13.85 10.23
N ARG A 398 -12.11 -13.74 8.91
CA ARG A 398 -13.23 -13.93 7.99
C ARG A 398 -12.72 -14.14 6.56
N SER A 399 -13.56 -14.79 5.76
CA SER A 399 -13.40 -14.93 4.33
C SER A 399 -14.78 -14.87 3.66
N TYR A 400 -14.95 -14.14 2.57
CA TYR A 400 -16.24 -14.06 1.87
C TYR A 400 -16.08 -13.61 0.41
N LYS A 401 -17.08 -13.94 -0.42
CA LYS A 401 -17.17 -13.47 -1.81
C LYS A 401 -17.68 -12.03 -1.88
N VAL A 402 -16.96 -11.16 -2.58
CA VAL A 402 -17.40 -9.81 -2.93
C VAL A 402 -18.21 -9.91 -4.21
N ALA A 403 -19.53 -9.84 -4.09
CA ALA A 403 -20.42 -9.81 -5.24
C ALA A 403 -20.19 -8.55 -6.06
N SER A 404 -19.96 -8.73 -7.36
CA SER A 404 -19.79 -7.63 -8.33
C SER A 404 -20.20 -8.10 -9.72
N ASP A 405 -20.76 -7.21 -10.53
CA ASP A 405 -21.03 -7.48 -11.95
C ASP A 405 -19.85 -7.11 -12.85
N ALA A 406 -18.73 -6.69 -12.27
CA ALA A 406 -17.55 -6.22 -13.00
C ALA A 406 -16.73 -7.36 -13.65
N SER A 407 -16.99 -8.62 -13.29
CA SER A 407 -16.46 -9.82 -13.91
C SER A 407 -17.49 -10.94 -13.80
N ASP A 408 -17.36 -11.98 -14.63
CA ASP A 408 -18.11 -13.22 -14.51
C ASP A 408 -17.78 -14.01 -13.23
N HIS A 409 -16.60 -13.82 -12.65
CA HIS A 409 -16.24 -14.33 -11.32
C HIS A 409 -16.58 -13.31 -10.22
N ASP A 410 -16.97 -13.82 -9.05
CA ASP A 410 -16.96 -13.01 -7.83
C ASP A 410 -15.52 -12.96 -7.28
N ALA A 411 -15.09 -11.80 -6.79
CA ALA A 411 -13.83 -11.72 -6.06
C ALA A 411 -13.95 -12.45 -4.72
N LEU A 412 -12.87 -13.06 -4.23
CA LEU A 412 -12.81 -13.64 -2.89
C LEU A 412 -11.89 -12.79 -2.02
N MET A 413 -12.34 -12.48 -0.80
CA MET A 413 -11.60 -11.69 0.18
C MET A 413 -11.34 -12.47 1.47
N SER A 414 -10.13 -12.33 2.05
CA SER A 414 -9.75 -12.95 3.33
C SER A 414 -8.96 -12.00 4.23
N TRP A 415 -9.22 -12.06 5.54
CA TRP A 415 -8.56 -11.27 6.58
C TRP A 415 -7.63 -12.18 7.38
N VAL A 416 -6.33 -12.04 7.19
CA VAL A 416 -5.30 -12.90 7.77
C VAL A 416 -4.37 -12.08 8.66
N THR A 417 -4.03 -12.58 9.84
CA THR A 417 -3.02 -11.94 10.70
C THR A 417 -1.70 -12.70 10.66
N LEU A 418 -0.59 -11.98 10.81
CA LEU A 418 0.73 -12.58 10.95
C LEU A 418 1.09 -12.88 12.42
N GLU A 419 0.26 -12.44 13.36
CA GLU A 419 0.41 -12.71 14.79
C GLU A 419 0.08 -14.19 15.08
N PRO A 420 1.03 -14.97 15.64
CA PRO A 420 0.74 -16.32 16.06
C PRO A 420 -0.33 -16.30 17.16
N ALA A 421 -1.42 -17.05 16.95
CA ALA A 421 -2.48 -17.28 17.93
C ALA A 421 -2.98 -16.02 18.66
N SER A 422 -3.46 -15.02 17.92
CA SER A 422 -4.39 -14.08 18.55
C SER A 422 -5.72 -14.80 18.74
N ALA A 423 -6.08 -15.10 19.99
CA ALA A 423 -7.41 -15.58 20.36
C ALA A 423 -8.51 -14.74 19.67
N PRO A 424 -9.66 -15.34 19.34
CA PRO A 424 -10.75 -14.70 18.59
C PRO A 424 -11.18 -13.34 19.16
#